data_AF-A0A7L2VWZ3-F1
#
_entry.id   AF-A0A7L2VWZ3-F1
#
_cell.length_a   1.000
_cell.length_b   1.000
_cell.length_c   1.000
_cell.angle_alpha   90.00
_cell.angle_beta   90.00
_cell.angle_gamma   90.00
#
_symmetry.space_group_name_H-M   'P 1'
#
loop_
_entity.id
_entity.type
_entity.pdbx_description
1 polymer ?
#
loop_
_entity_poly.entity_id
_entity_poly.type
_entity_poly.pdbx_seq_one_letter_code
_entity_poly.pdbx_strand_id
1 'polypeptide(L)'
;QEIDEACKRIKREIDDLGPEVGDIKIIPLYSTLPPQQQQRIFEPPPPKKQNGAIGRKVVVSTNIAETSLTIDGVVFVIDPGFAKQKVYNPRIRVESLLVTAISKASAQQRAGRAGRTRPGKCFRLYTEKAYKTEMQDNTYPEILRSNLGSVVLQLKKLGIDDLVHFDFMDPPAPETLMRALELLNYLAALNDDGDLTELGSMMAEFPLDPQLAKMVIASCDYNCSNEVLSITAMLSVPQCFVRPTEAKKAADEAKMRFAHIDGDHLTLLNVYHAFKQNHESVQWCYDNFINYRSLMSADNVRQQLSRIMDRFNLPRRSTDFTSRDYYINIRKALVTGYFMQVAHLERTGHYLTVKDNQVVQLHPSTVLDHKPEWVLYNEFVLTTKNYIRTCTDIKPEWLVKIAPQYYDMSNFPQCEAKRQLDRIIAKLQSKEYSQY
;
A
#
# COMPACT_ATOMS: atom_id res chain seq x y z
N GLN A 1 0.96 -9.67 9.90
CA GLN A 1 -0.16 -10.63 10.01
C GLN A 1 0.29 -12.08 9.91
N GLU A 2 0.78 -12.58 8.76
CA GLU A 2 1.21 -14.00 8.63
C GLU A 2 2.24 -14.41 9.70
N ILE A 3 3.26 -13.57 9.91
CA ILE A 3 4.29 -13.79 10.94
C ILE A 3 3.68 -13.76 12.35
N ASP A 4 2.84 -12.77 12.65
CA ASP A 4 2.24 -12.64 13.98
C ASP A 4 1.32 -13.83 14.31
N GLU A 5 0.56 -14.31 13.32
CA GLU A 5 -0.29 -15.50 13.45
C GLU A 5 0.56 -16.76 13.68
N ALA A 6 1.65 -16.94 12.94
CA ALA A 6 2.59 -18.04 13.17
C ALA A 6 3.19 -17.97 14.58
N CYS A 7 3.63 -16.78 15.03
CA CYS A 7 4.14 -16.59 16.40
C CYS A 7 3.10 -16.97 17.46
N LYS A 8 1.84 -16.55 17.30
CA LYS A 8 0.74 -16.91 18.22
C LYS A 8 0.49 -18.41 18.25
N ARG A 9 0.42 -19.06 17.08
CA ARG A 9 0.15 -20.49 16.95
C ARG A 9 1.27 -21.33 17.54
N ILE A 10 2.53 -21.02 17.19
CA ILE A 10 3.71 -21.69 17.75
C ILE A 10 3.71 -21.58 19.28
N LYS A 11 3.37 -20.40 19.82
CA LYS A 11 3.30 -20.21 21.27
C LYS A 11 2.26 -21.12 21.92
N ARG A 12 1.03 -21.14 21.41
CA ARG A 12 -0.05 -21.98 21.93
C ARG A 12 0.30 -23.47 21.87
N GLU A 13 0.73 -23.96 20.71
CA GLU A 13 1.06 -25.37 20.52
C GLU A 13 2.24 -25.83 21.41
N ILE A 14 3.18 -24.93 21.74
CA ILE A 14 4.30 -25.26 22.63
C ILE A 14 3.92 -25.19 24.11
N ASP A 15 3.10 -24.23 24.50
CA ASP A 15 2.59 -24.14 25.88
C ASP A 15 1.76 -25.40 26.24
N ASP A 16 1.15 -26.07 25.24
CA ASP A 16 0.37 -27.31 25.41
C ASP A 16 1.22 -28.59 25.54
N LEU A 17 2.53 -28.57 25.23
CA LEU A 17 3.40 -29.75 25.22
C LEU A 17 3.95 -30.15 26.61
N GLY A 18 3.55 -29.45 27.68
CA GLY A 18 3.90 -29.79 29.07
C GLY A 18 5.33 -29.40 29.50
N PRO A 19 5.73 -29.73 30.74
CA PRO A 19 6.96 -29.21 31.36
C PRO A 19 8.26 -29.86 30.83
N GLU A 20 8.16 -30.98 30.12
CA GLU A 20 9.31 -31.73 29.59
C GLU A 20 9.98 -31.02 28.40
N VAL A 21 9.25 -30.15 27.70
CA VAL A 21 9.77 -29.38 26.57
C VAL A 21 10.56 -28.16 27.06
N GLY A 22 11.69 -27.88 26.41
CA GLY A 22 12.55 -26.74 26.72
C GLY A 22 11.88 -25.42 26.37
N ASP A 23 12.24 -24.36 27.10
CA ASP A 23 11.63 -23.04 26.88
C ASP A 23 11.95 -22.49 25.50
N ILE A 24 10.97 -21.79 24.91
CA ILE A 24 11.12 -21.18 23.60
C ILE A 24 10.91 -19.67 23.67
N LYS A 25 11.87 -18.91 23.13
CA LYS A 25 11.73 -17.46 22.92
C LYS A 25 11.35 -17.20 21.47
N ILE A 26 10.09 -16.84 21.24
CA ILE A 26 9.53 -16.57 19.90
C ILE A 26 9.63 -15.07 19.60
N ILE A 27 10.25 -14.71 18.48
CA ILE A 27 10.52 -13.31 18.12
C ILE A 27 10.10 -13.05 16.66
N PRO A 28 9.14 -12.15 16.40
CA PRO A 28 8.80 -11.75 15.04
C PRO A 28 9.86 -10.80 14.45
N LEU A 29 10.06 -10.86 13.13
CA LEU A 29 10.90 -9.91 12.39
C LEU A 29 10.28 -9.54 11.04
N TYR A 30 9.88 -8.27 10.90
CA TYR A 30 9.36 -7.67 9.65
C TYR A 30 9.64 -6.17 9.61
N SER A 31 9.52 -5.56 8.42
CA SER A 31 10.01 -4.21 8.11
C SER A 31 9.46 -3.08 8.99
N THR A 32 8.26 -3.24 9.52
CA THR A 32 7.53 -2.18 10.25
C THR A 32 7.67 -2.29 11.77
N LEU A 33 8.51 -3.19 12.28
CA LEU A 33 8.78 -3.29 13.71
C LEU A 33 9.59 -2.08 14.23
N PRO A 34 9.29 -1.56 15.44
CA PRO A 34 10.12 -0.53 16.07
C PRO A 34 11.56 -1.02 16.32
N PRO A 35 12.57 -0.12 16.33
CA PRO A 35 13.98 -0.49 16.53
C PRO A 35 14.21 -1.35 17.79
N GLN A 36 13.56 -1.00 18.92
CA GLN A 36 13.65 -1.77 20.16
C GLN A 36 13.18 -3.22 20.00
N GLN A 37 12.19 -3.48 19.13
CA GLN A 37 11.68 -4.83 18.88
C GLN A 37 12.53 -5.58 17.86
N GLN A 38 13.06 -4.90 16.86
CA GLN A 38 14.02 -5.49 15.94
C GLN A 38 15.27 -5.97 16.69
N GLN A 39 15.76 -5.19 17.66
CA GLN A 39 16.94 -5.56 18.47
C GLN A 39 16.74 -6.83 19.31
N ARG A 40 15.49 -7.21 19.61
CA ARG A 40 15.20 -8.43 20.38
C ARG A 40 15.73 -9.70 19.70
N ILE A 41 15.88 -9.70 18.38
CA ILE A 41 16.45 -10.84 17.65
C ILE A 41 17.87 -11.18 18.10
N PHE A 42 18.60 -10.21 18.66
CA PHE A 42 19.97 -10.38 19.16
C PHE A 42 20.04 -10.82 20.62
N GLU A 43 18.91 -10.85 21.34
CA GLU A 43 18.88 -11.37 22.71
C GLU A 43 19.32 -12.84 22.78
N PRO A 44 19.93 -13.28 23.90
CA PRO A 44 20.29 -14.68 24.08
C PRO A 44 19.03 -15.59 24.14
N PRO A 45 19.18 -16.87 23.76
CA PRO A 45 18.15 -17.88 23.96
C PRO A 45 17.87 -18.10 25.45
N PRO A 46 16.69 -18.66 25.82
CA PRO A 46 16.40 -19.02 27.19
C PRO A 46 17.38 -20.10 27.70
N PRO A 47 17.61 -20.16 29.02
CA PRO A 47 18.51 -21.15 29.61
C PRO A 47 17.97 -22.58 29.46
N LYS A 48 18.85 -23.56 29.68
CA LYS A 48 18.48 -24.97 29.74
C LYS A 48 17.65 -25.24 31.01
N LYS A 49 16.57 -26.01 30.91
CA LYS A 49 15.76 -26.44 32.06
C LYS A 49 16.53 -27.45 32.93
N GLN A 50 16.13 -27.56 34.20
CA GLN A 50 16.73 -28.51 35.16
C GLN A 50 16.61 -29.98 34.70
N ASN A 51 15.53 -30.33 34.01
CA ASN A 51 15.30 -31.67 33.45
C ASN A 51 16.16 -31.99 32.20
N GLY A 52 17.07 -31.09 31.81
CA GLY A 52 17.95 -31.30 30.67
C GLY A 52 17.41 -30.78 29.33
N ALA A 53 16.20 -30.24 29.27
CA ALA A 53 15.62 -29.73 28.03
C ALA A 53 16.29 -28.42 27.57
N ILE A 54 16.67 -28.35 26.30
CA ILE A 54 17.39 -27.23 25.70
C ILE A 54 16.44 -26.04 25.48
N GLY A 55 16.76 -24.88 26.04
CA GLY A 55 16.10 -23.62 25.71
C GLY A 55 16.48 -23.13 24.30
N ARG A 56 15.51 -22.65 23.52
CA ARG A 56 15.71 -22.25 22.12
C ARG A 56 15.12 -20.89 21.80
N LYS A 57 15.69 -20.21 20.82
CA LYS A 57 15.13 -19.00 20.22
C LYS A 57 14.62 -19.32 18.83
N VAL A 58 13.41 -18.88 18.50
CA VAL A 58 12.80 -19.01 17.17
C VAL A 58 12.47 -17.62 16.66
N VAL A 59 13.13 -17.24 15.58
CA VAL A 59 12.88 -15.98 14.89
C VAL A 59 12.00 -16.27 13.68
N VAL A 60 10.80 -15.70 13.66
CA VAL A 60 9.86 -15.83 12.55
C VAL A 60 9.98 -14.56 11.71
N SER A 61 10.63 -14.67 10.55
CA SER A 61 11.11 -13.51 9.78
C SER A 61 10.60 -13.50 8.34
N THR A 62 10.53 -12.31 7.75
CA THR A 62 10.53 -12.14 6.29
C THR A 62 11.94 -12.42 5.72
N ASN A 63 12.12 -12.19 4.42
CA ASN A 63 13.41 -12.20 3.73
C ASN A 63 14.42 -11.14 4.23
N ILE A 64 14.09 -10.29 5.22
CA ILE A 64 15.08 -9.44 5.92
C ILE A 64 16.23 -10.29 6.49
N ALA A 65 15.93 -11.47 7.03
CA ALA A 65 16.93 -12.38 7.59
C ALA A 65 17.70 -13.19 6.51
N GLU A 66 17.40 -13.00 5.22
CA GLU A 66 18.05 -13.72 4.13
C GLU A 66 19.47 -13.20 3.89
N THR A 67 19.64 -11.88 3.82
CA THR A 67 20.93 -11.24 3.48
C THR A 67 21.28 -10.04 4.35
N SER A 68 20.30 -9.24 4.79
CA SER A 68 20.54 -7.92 5.38
C SER A 68 21.15 -7.93 6.78
N LEU A 69 20.97 -9.02 7.53
CA LEU A 69 21.49 -9.16 8.89
C LEU A 69 21.78 -10.61 9.23
N THR A 70 22.53 -10.79 10.32
CA THR A 70 22.90 -12.12 10.81
C THR A 70 22.58 -12.26 12.27
N ILE A 71 21.86 -13.34 12.61
CA ILE A 71 21.44 -13.64 13.98
C ILE A 71 22.33 -14.77 14.48
N ASP A 72 23.17 -14.47 15.46
CA ASP A 72 24.11 -15.46 15.99
C ASP A 72 23.38 -16.61 16.69
N GLY A 73 23.92 -17.82 16.54
CA GLY A 73 23.37 -19.04 17.12
C GLY A 73 22.27 -19.71 16.30
N VAL A 74 21.94 -19.20 15.11
CA VAL A 74 21.04 -19.88 14.17
C VAL A 74 21.73 -21.09 13.54
N VAL A 75 21.08 -22.25 13.66
CA VAL A 75 21.59 -23.55 13.18
C VAL A 75 20.51 -24.33 12.43
N PHE A 76 19.26 -23.90 12.56
CA PHE A 76 18.10 -24.48 11.89
C PHE A 76 17.40 -23.38 11.11
N VAL A 77 17.18 -23.63 9.83
CA VAL A 77 16.37 -22.77 8.94
C VAL A 77 15.20 -23.60 8.44
N ILE A 78 14.01 -23.01 8.44
CA ILE A 78 12.82 -23.58 7.83
C ILE A 78 12.48 -22.67 6.65
N ASP A 79 12.47 -23.21 5.44
CA ASP A 79 12.27 -22.45 4.21
C ASP A 79 10.96 -22.89 3.53
N PRO A 80 9.89 -22.09 3.64
CA PRO A 80 8.64 -22.35 2.91
C PRO A 80 8.78 -22.20 1.39
N GLY A 81 9.83 -21.57 0.87
CA GLY A 81 10.04 -21.37 -0.56
C GLY A 81 9.31 -20.16 -1.16
N PHE A 82 8.74 -19.27 -0.33
CA PHE A 82 8.00 -18.09 -0.79
C PHE A 82 8.55 -16.77 -0.25
N ALA A 83 8.25 -15.68 -0.96
CA ALA A 83 8.46 -14.31 -0.54
C ALA A 83 7.33 -13.42 -1.07
N LYS A 84 7.13 -12.25 -0.45
CA LYS A 84 6.16 -11.25 -0.92
C LYS A 84 6.89 -10.25 -1.81
N GLN A 85 6.44 -10.08 -3.04
CA GLN A 85 7.06 -9.22 -4.05
C GLN A 85 6.04 -8.21 -4.58
N LYS A 86 6.50 -6.97 -4.81
CA LYS A 86 5.74 -5.99 -5.58
C LYS A 86 5.86 -6.37 -7.06
N VAL A 87 4.71 -6.52 -7.71
CA VAL A 87 4.61 -6.87 -9.12
C VAL A 87 3.75 -5.82 -9.81
N TYR A 88 4.27 -5.28 -10.90
CA TYR A 88 3.58 -4.35 -11.78
C TYR A 88 3.33 -4.98 -13.15
N ASN A 89 2.09 -4.90 -13.63
CA ASN A 89 1.74 -5.28 -14.99
C ASN A 89 1.42 -4.02 -15.80
N PRO A 90 2.29 -3.62 -16.76
CA PRO A 90 2.14 -2.36 -17.51
C PRO A 90 0.94 -2.38 -18.48
N ARG A 91 0.45 -3.55 -18.88
CA ARG A 91 -0.68 -3.67 -19.83
C ARG A 91 -2.02 -3.31 -19.22
N ILE A 92 -2.21 -3.70 -17.96
CA ILE A 92 -3.43 -3.41 -17.17
C ILE A 92 -3.21 -2.32 -16.12
N ARG A 93 -1.98 -1.77 -16.04
CA ARG A 93 -1.57 -0.70 -15.11
C ARG A 93 -1.86 -1.03 -13.64
N VAL A 94 -1.73 -2.31 -13.28
CA VAL A 94 -1.97 -2.79 -11.91
C VAL A 94 -0.65 -3.08 -11.23
N GLU A 95 -0.49 -2.51 -10.05
CA GLU A 95 0.56 -2.88 -9.09
C GLU A 95 -0.07 -3.60 -7.89
N SER A 96 0.48 -4.76 -7.52
CA SER A 96 -0.01 -5.53 -6.38
C SER A 96 1.13 -6.25 -5.67
N LEU A 97 0.97 -6.48 -4.36
CA LEU A 97 1.84 -7.35 -3.58
C LEU A 97 1.39 -8.81 -3.75
N LEU A 98 2.26 -9.65 -4.30
CA LEU A 98 2.00 -11.06 -4.54
C LEU A 98 2.94 -11.94 -3.71
N VAL A 99 2.42 -13.07 -3.25
CA VAL A 99 3.26 -14.14 -2.69
C VAL A 99 3.73 -15.00 -3.87
N THR A 100 5.03 -15.03 -4.10
CA THR A 100 5.66 -15.73 -5.22
C THR A 100 6.71 -16.72 -4.72
N ALA A 101 6.97 -17.75 -5.53
CA ALA A 101 8.06 -18.67 -5.26
C ALA A 101 9.40 -17.93 -5.36
N ILE A 102 10.33 -18.27 -4.47
CA ILE A 102 11.68 -17.68 -4.48
C ILE A 102 12.55 -18.32 -5.57
N SER A 103 13.69 -17.70 -5.86
CA SER A 103 14.70 -18.29 -6.75
C SER A 103 15.61 -19.29 -6.03
N LYS A 104 16.32 -20.12 -6.80
CA LYS A 104 17.34 -21.04 -6.27
C LYS A 104 18.42 -20.28 -5.51
N ALA A 105 18.85 -19.12 -6.03
CA ALA A 105 19.80 -18.23 -5.36
C ALA A 105 19.28 -17.81 -3.96
N SER A 106 18.01 -17.39 -3.85
CA SER A 106 17.41 -17.01 -2.57
C SER A 106 17.34 -18.20 -1.60
N ALA A 107 16.90 -19.37 -2.09
CA ALA A 107 16.83 -20.60 -1.30
C ALA A 107 18.21 -21.07 -0.81
N GLN A 108 19.27 -20.82 -1.58
CA GLN A 108 20.66 -21.07 -1.17
C GLN A 108 21.11 -20.08 -0.10
N GLN A 109 20.79 -18.78 -0.24
CA GLN A 109 21.10 -17.77 0.78
C GLN A 109 20.44 -18.07 2.13
N ARG A 110 19.15 -18.47 2.10
CA ARG A 110 18.40 -18.92 3.29
C ARG A 110 19.08 -20.13 3.94
N ALA A 111 19.41 -21.16 3.17
CA ALA A 111 20.11 -22.33 3.68
C ALA A 111 21.49 -21.97 4.29
N GLY A 112 22.22 -21.04 3.67
CA GLY A 112 23.50 -20.54 4.16
C GLY A 112 23.41 -19.90 5.55
N ARG A 113 22.25 -19.37 5.95
CA ARG A 113 22.06 -18.80 7.30
C ARG A 113 22.19 -19.85 8.41
N ALA A 114 21.87 -21.12 8.13
CA ALA A 114 22.00 -22.21 9.09
C ALA A 114 23.47 -22.60 9.36
N GLY A 115 24.39 -22.30 8.44
CA GLY A 115 25.78 -22.75 8.49
C GLY A 115 26.78 -21.75 9.08
N ARG A 116 26.32 -20.55 9.50
CA ARG A 116 27.22 -19.45 9.89
C ARG A 116 28.00 -19.73 11.17
N THR A 117 27.35 -20.27 12.20
CA THR A 117 27.98 -20.50 13.52
C THR A 117 28.59 -21.89 13.64
N ARG A 118 27.93 -22.91 13.08
CA ARG A 118 28.33 -24.32 13.12
C ARG A 118 27.55 -25.10 12.05
N PRO A 119 27.87 -26.38 11.77
CA PRO A 119 27.07 -27.19 10.86
C PRO A 119 25.59 -27.18 11.25
N GLY A 120 24.75 -26.78 10.30
CA GLY A 120 23.32 -26.58 10.49
C GLY A 120 22.46 -27.39 9.52
N LYS A 121 21.15 -27.24 9.65
CA LYS A 121 20.15 -27.91 8.79
C LYS A 121 19.17 -26.89 8.23
N CYS A 122 18.87 -27.02 6.94
CA CYS A 122 17.81 -26.27 6.28
C CYS A 122 16.69 -27.23 5.89
N PHE A 123 15.49 -26.99 6.41
CA PHE A 123 14.28 -27.76 6.12
C PHE A 123 13.46 -27.01 5.07
N ARG A 124 13.56 -27.44 3.82
CA ARG A 124 12.79 -26.90 2.70
C ARG A 124 11.44 -27.59 2.62
N LEU A 125 10.35 -26.83 2.62
CA LEU A 125 8.98 -27.35 2.58
C LEU A 125 8.47 -27.59 1.16
N TYR A 126 9.36 -28.10 0.30
CA TYR A 126 9.08 -28.38 -1.12
C TYR A 126 10.00 -29.50 -1.61
N THR A 127 9.59 -30.16 -2.69
CA THR A 127 10.33 -31.31 -3.23
C THR A 127 11.62 -30.88 -3.94
N GLU A 128 12.59 -31.80 -4.03
CA GLU A 128 13.79 -31.57 -4.82
C GLU A 128 13.46 -31.33 -6.31
N LYS A 129 12.41 -31.99 -6.82
CA LYS A 129 11.90 -31.75 -8.17
C LYS A 129 11.46 -30.29 -8.34
N ALA A 130 10.62 -29.78 -7.46
CA ALA A 130 10.17 -28.39 -7.50
C ALA A 130 11.36 -27.41 -7.47
N TYR A 131 12.34 -27.67 -6.60
CA TYR A 131 13.57 -26.87 -6.56
C TYR A 131 14.34 -26.86 -7.88
N LYS A 132 14.44 -28.01 -8.57
CA LYS A 132 15.21 -28.14 -9.82
C LYS A 132 14.47 -27.63 -11.05
N THR A 133 13.15 -27.87 -11.14
CA THR A 133 12.37 -27.66 -12.37
C THR A 133 11.41 -26.47 -12.32
N GLU A 134 10.92 -26.08 -11.14
CA GLU A 134 9.90 -25.03 -11.00
C GLU A 134 10.50 -23.69 -10.55
N MET A 135 11.57 -23.70 -9.75
CA MET A 135 12.22 -22.48 -9.27
C MET A 135 13.19 -21.91 -10.31
N GLN A 136 13.12 -20.60 -10.53
CA GLN A 136 14.08 -19.87 -11.36
C GLN A 136 15.46 -19.84 -10.68
N ASP A 137 16.53 -19.76 -11.46
CA ASP A 137 17.89 -19.72 -10.90
C ASP A 137 18.12 -18.45 -10.08
N ASN A 138 17.74 -17.29 -10.64
CA ASN A 138 17.87 -15.97 -10.03
C ASN A 138 16.51 -15.26 -9.98
N THR A 139 16.34 -14.38 -8.99
CA THR A 139 15.17 -13.52 -8.90
C THR A 139 15.33 -12.36 -9.90
N TYR A 140 14.28 -12.03 -10.65
CA TYR A 140 14.31 -10.85 -11.51
C TYR A 140 14.63 -9.57 -10.72
N PRO A 141 15.53 -8.72 -11.25
CA PRO A 141 15.79 -7.39 -10.71
C PRO A 141 14.51 -6.58 -10.53
N GLU A 142 14.44 -5.78 -9.47
CA GLU A 142 13.22 -5.07 -9.08
C GLU A 142 12.74 -4.07 -10.14
N ILE A 143 13.67 -3.47 -10.89
CA ILE A 143 13.39 -2.53 -11.98
C ILE A 143 12.55 -3.18 -13.11
N LEU A 144 12.67 -4.49 -13.32
CA LEU A 144 11.94 -5.21 -14.37
C LEU A 144 10.50 -5.56 -13.97
N ARG A 145 10.13 -5.37 -12.70
CA ARG A 145 8.84 -5.83 -12.14
C ARG A 145 8.10 -4.78 -11.31
N SER A 146 8.56 -3.54 -11.28
CA SER A 146 7.98 -2.45 -10.46
C SER A 146 7.39 -1.34 -11.33
N ASN A 147 6.47 -0.57 -10.76
CA ASN A 147 6.02 0.68 -11.39
C ASN A 147 7.17 1.70 -11.33
N LEU A 148 7.51 2.29 -12.47
CA LEU A 148 8.62 3.23 -12.59
C LEU A 148 8.21 4.70 -12.44
N GLY A 149 6.94 5.02 -12.18
CA GLY A 149 6.46 6.40 -12.07
C GLY A 149 7.29 7.28 -11.12
N SER A 150 7.55 6.80 -9.90
CA SER A 150 8.39 7.53 -8.94
C SER A 150 9.87 7.59 -9.37
N VAL A 151 10.38 6.54 -10.01
CA VAL A 151 11.79 6.49 -10.45
C VAL A 151 12.03 7.47 -11.59
N VAL A 152 11.14 7.48 -12.59
CA VAL A 152 11.19 8.42 -13.72
C VAL A 152 11.09 9.86 -13.24
N LEU A 153 10.18 10.15 -12.30
CA LEU A 153 10.06 11.50 -11.73
C LEU A 153 11.36 11.96 -11.06
N GLN A 154 12.02 11.07 -10.30
CA GLN A 154 13.30 11.38 -9.65
C GLN A 154 14.44 11.53 -10.67
N LEU A 155 14.51 10.69 -11.71
CA LEU A 155 15.53 10.82 -12.77
C LEU A 155 15.38 12.14 -13.52
N LYS A 156 14.15 12.52 -13.87
CA LYS A 156 13.85 13.82 -14.49
C LYS A 156 14.22 14.98 -13.59
N LYS A 157 13.94 14.88 -12.28
CA LYS A 157 14.37 15.87 -11.27
C LYS A 157 15.89 15.99 -11.16
N LEU A 158 16.64 14.92 -11.39
CA LEU A 158 18.11 14.92 -11.44
C LEU A 158 18.67 15.50 -12.75
N GLY A 159 17.82 15.89 -13.72
CA GLY A 159 18.23 16.42 -15.01
C GLY A 159 18.60 15.34 -16.04
N ILE A 160 18.09 14.12 -15.87
CA ILE A 160 18.29 13.02 -16.82
C ILE A 160 17.08 12.98 -17.76
N ASP A 161 17.27 13.48 -18.97
CA ASP A 161 16.19 13.56 -19.96
C ASP A 161 16.06 12.32 -20.84
N ASP A 162 17.19 11.75 -21.25
CA ASP A 162 17.23 10.56 -22.09
C ASP A 162 17.16 9.29 -21.23
N LEU A 163 15.94 8.88 -20.93
CA LEU A 163 15.66 7.67 -20.16
C LEU A 163 15.87 6.39 -20.97
N VAL A 164 15.97 6.46 -22.29
CA VAL A 164 16.17 5.29 -23.16
C VAL A 164 17.63 4.88 -23.17
N HIS A 165 18.54 5.85 -23.22
CA HIS A 165 19.98 5.62 -23.23
C HIS A 165 20.63 5.76 -21.84
N PHE A 166 19.83 5.93 -20.78
CA PHE A 166 20.34 5.88 -19.42
C PHE A 166 20.94 4.49 -19.14
N ASP A 167 22.11 4.48 -18.48
CA ASP A 167 22.93 3.29 -18.27
C ASP A 167 22.36 2.39 -17.16
N PHE A 168 21.21 1.77 -17.44
CA PHE A 168 20.63 0.73 -16.59
C PHE A 168 21.42 -0.57 -16.75
N MET A 169 21.85 -1.17 -15.63
CA MET A 169 22.43 -2.51 -15.63
C MET A 169 21.48 -3.55 -16.25
N ASP A 170 20.20 -3.47 -15.89
CA ASP A 170 19.10 -4.25 -16.48
C ASP A 170 18.00 -3.27 -16.94
N PRO A 171 17.99 -2.86 -18.22
CA PRO A 171 17.02 -1.90 -18.73
C PRO A 171 15.57 -2.41 -18.59
N PRO A 172 14.63 -1.56 -18.11
CA PRO A 172 13.23 -1.95 -18.05
C PRO A 172 12.61 -2.10 -19.45
N ALA A 173 11.49 -2.83 -19.52
CA ALA A 173 10.74 -2.93 -20.76
C ALA A 173 10.26 -1.53 -21.22
N PRO A 174 10.37 -1.19 -22.52
CA PRO A 174 9.93 0.11 -23.05
C PRO A 174 8.49 0.44 -22.68
N GLU A 175 7.60 -0.55 -22.69
CA GLU A 175 6.20 -0.38 -22.30
C GLU A 175 6.05 0.13 -20.85
N THR A 176 6.85 -0.36 -19.91
CA THR A 176 6.83 0.08 -18.50
C THR A 176 7.28 1.54 -18.38
N LEU A 177 8.32 1.92 -19.14
CA LEU A 177 8.81 3.30 -19.16
C LEU A 177 7.77 4.25 -19.77
N MET A 178 7.13 3.84 -20.87
CA MET A 178 6.04 4.60 -21.50
C MET A 178 4.87 4.82 -20.54
N ARG A 179 4.46 3.79 -19.77
CA ARG A 179 3.40 3.94 -18.77
C ARG A 179 3.77 4.90 -17.64
N ALA A 180 5.04 4.92 -17.24
CA ALA A 180 5.52 5.88 -16.24
C ALA A 180 5.48 7.32 -16.76
N LEU A 181 5.92 7.55 -18.01
CA LEU A 181 5.84 8.85 -18.66
C LEU A 181 4.38 9.31 -18.83
N GLU A 182 3.51 8.42 -19.31
CA GLU A 182 2.06 8.67 -19.45
C GLU A 182 1.41 9.03 -18.11
N LEU A 183 1.71 8.29 -17.04
CA LEU A 183 1.23 8.58 -15.68
C LEU A 183 1.65 9.99 -15.25
N LEU A 184 2.92 10.35 -15.42
CA LEU A 184 3.43 11.65 -15.00
C LEU A 184 2.90 12.80 -15.86
N ASN A 185 2.68 12.57 -17.17
CA ASN A 185 2.01 13.53 -18.04
C ASN A 185 0.55 13.74 -17.61
N TYR A 186 -0.22 12.68 -17.34
CA TYR A 186 -1.59 12.82 -16.82
C TYR A 186 -1.65 13.51 -15.44
N LEU A 187 -0.63 13.35 -14.61
CA LEU A 187 -0.50 14.07 -13.35
C LEU A 187 -0.02 15.53 -13.53
N ALA A 188 0.26 15.96 -14.76
CA ALA A 188 0.88 17.23 -15.12
C ALA A 188 2.25 17.46 -14.46
N ALA A 189 2.93 16.38 -14.07
CA ALA A 189 4.31 16.40 -13.60
C ALA A 189 5.31 16.53 -14.76
N LEU A 190 4.94 16.00 -15.93
CA LEU A 190 5.64 16.22 -17.20
C LEU A 190 4.71 16.96 -18.18
N ASN A 191 5.28 17.78 -19.06
CA ASN A 191 4.56 18.32 -20.22
C ASN A 191 4.47 17.26 -21.35
N ASP A 192 3.93 17.64 -22.50
CA ASP A 192 3.77 16.72 -23.65
C ASP A 192 5.11 16.37 -24.34
N ASP A 193 6.12 17.22 -24.17
CA ASP A 193 7.50 16.97 -24.65
C ASP A 193 8.30 16.06 -23.70
N GLY A 194 7.74 15.76 -22.51
CA GLY A 194 8.38 14.93 -21.49
C GLY A 194 9.34 15.68 -20.56
N ASP A 195 9.30 17.01 -20.53
CA ASP A 195 10.06 17.85 -19.62
C ASP A 195 9.37 18.01 -18.26
N LEU A 196 10.19 18.17 -17.23
CA LEU A 196 9.71 18.36 -15.87
C LEU A 196 9.04 19.73 -15.69
N THR A 197 7.77 19.72 -15.27
CA THR A 197 7.03 20.96 -14.95
C THR A 197 7.40 21.48 -13.56
N GLU A 198 7.02 22.72 -13.23
CA GLU A 198 7.17 23.24 -11.86
C GLU A 198 6.41 22.38 -10.84
N LEU A 199 5.22 21.90 -11.21
CA LEU A 199 4.44 20.97 -10.39
C LEU A 199 5.18 19.64 -10.21
N GLY A 200 5.74 19.07 -11.28
CA GLY A 200 6.54 17.84 -11.21
C GLY A 200 7.79 18.00 -10.34
N SER A 201 8.47 19.14 -10.48
CA SER A 201 9.64 19.48 -9.67
C SER A 201 9.32 19.59 -8.19
N MET A 202 8.14 20.10 -7.84
CA MET A 202 7.63 20.12 -6.47
C MET A 202 7.18 18.74 -5.99
N MET A 203 6.48 17.97 -6.83
CA MET A 203 6.06 16.59 -6.51
C MET A 203 7.23 15.69 -6.16
N ALA A 204 8.36 15.81 -6.87
CA ALA A 204 9.57 15.02 -6.65
C ALA A 204 10.21 15.21 -5.26
N GLU A 205 9.90 16.31 -4.58
CA GLU A 205 10.43 16.64 -3.25
C GLU A 205 9.64 15.96 -2.13
N PHE A 206 8.45 15.46 -2.43
CA PHE A 206 7.67 14.64 -1.51
C PHE A 206 8.12 13.18 -1.60
N PRO A 207 8.44 12.51 -0.48
CA PRO A 207 8.80 11.09 -0.46
C PRO A 207 7.53 10.22 -0.54
N LEU A 208 6.74 10.41 -1.58
CA LEU A 208 5.45 9.80 -1.82
C LEU A 208 5.34 9.32 -3.27
N ASP A 209 4.41 8.40 -3.53
CA ASP A 209 4.03 8.08 -4.90
C ASP A 209 3.50 9.34 -5.63
N PRO A 210 3.74 9.49 -6.94
CA PRO A 210 3.32 10.68 -7.69
C PRO A 210 1.82 11.02 -7.53
N GLN A 211 0.95 10.01 -7.46
CA GLN A 211 -0.49 10.20 -7.21
C GLN A 211 -0.76 10.91 -5.87
N LEU A 212 -0.10 10.47 -4.79
CA LEU A 212 -0.24 11.06 -3.46
C LEU A 212 0.36 12.46 -3.40
N ALA A 213 1.53 12.67 -4.01
CA ALA A 213 2.17 13.98 -4.08
C ALA A 213 1.26 15.00 -4.80
N LYS A 214 0.69 14.62 -5.96
CA LYS A 214 -0.28 15.45 -6.70
C LYS A 214 -1.52 15.75 -5.86
N MET A 215 -2.05 14.75 -5.16
CA MET A 215 -3.22 14.89 -4.30
C MET A 215 -2.98 15.91 -3.17
N VAL A 216 -1.84 15.83 -2.48
CA VAL A 216 -1.47 16.76 -1.40
C VAL A 216 -1.34 18.20 -1.95
N ILE A 217 -0.64 18.40 -3.06
CA ILE A 217 -0.42 19.73 -3.62
C ILE A 217 -1.76 20.35 -4.08
N ALA A 218 -2.53 19.61 -4.89
CA ALA A 218 -3.79 20.10 -5.44
C ALA A 218 -4.89 20.32 -4.38
N SER A 219 -4.83 19.63 -3.24
CA SER A 219 -5.80 19.82 -2.15
C SER A 219 -5.82 21.23 -1.55
N CYS A 220 -4.75 22.02 -1.78
CA CYS A 220 -4.68 23.43 -1.36
C CYS A 220 -5.76 24.29 -2.04
N ASP A 221 -6.06 23.99 -3.31
CA ASP A 221 -7.06 24.69 -4.12
C ASP A 221 -8.50 24.30 -3.76
N TYR A 222 -8.66 23.13 -3.15
CA TYR A 222 -9.94 22.66 -2.60
C TYR A 222 -10.15 23.03 -1.13
N ASN A 223 -9.26 23.84 -0.54
CA ASN A 223 -9.35 24.29 0.86
C ASN A 223 -9.50 23.14 1.88
N CYS A 224 -8.88 21.98 1.64
CA CYS A 224 -8.95 20.80 2.52
C CYS A 224 -7.60 20.09 2.68
N SER A 225 -6.51 20.83 2.51
CA SER A 225 -5.15 20.29 2.53
C SER A 225 -4.72 19.76 3.90
N ASN A 226 -5.30 20.25 5.00
CA ASN A 226 -5.06 19.69 6.33
C ASN A 226 -5.58 18.26 6.47
N GLU A 227 -6.78 17.99 5.94
CA GLU A 227 -7.45 16.69 5.99
C GLU A 227 -6.80 15.72 5.02
N VAL A 228 -6.52 16.18 3.80
CA VAL A 228 -5.81 15.37 2.79
C VAL A 228 -4.42 14.98 3.29
N LEU A 229 -3.70 15.87 3.97
CA LEU A 229 -2.41 15.54 4.58
C LEU A 229 -2.53 14.42 5.63
N SER A 230 -3.60 14.44 6.43
CA SER A 230 -3.89 13.37 7.40
C SER A 230 -4.22 12.04 6.70
N ILE A 231 -5.03 12.07 5.63
CA ILE A 231 -5.35 10.88 4.82
C ILE A 231 -4.09 10.31 4.19
N THR A 232 -3.26 11.14 3.55
CA THR A 232 -1.98 10.74 2.97
C THR A 232 -1.10 10.06 4.01
N ALA A 233 -0.94 10.66 5.20
CA ALA A 233 -0.13 10.07 6.26
C ALA A 233 -0.66 8.71 6.73
N MET A 234 -1.99 8.54 6.79
CA MET A 234 -2.63 7.27 7.12
C MET A 234 -2.48 6.20 6.03
N LEU A 235 -2.38 6.60 4.75
CA LEU A 235 -2.12 5.70 3.62
C LEU A 235 -0.64 5.28 3.53
N SER A 236 0.28 6.12 4.02
CA SER A 236 1.72 5.86 4.01
C SER A 236 2.21 4.91 5.12
N VAL A 237 1.30 4.39 5.94
CA VAL A 237 1.64 3.50 7.07
C VAL A 237 0.91 2.16 6.99
N PRO A 238 1.35 1.14 7.75
CA PRO A 238 0.65 -0.14 7.79
C PRO A 238 -0.79 0.02 8.29
N GLN A 239 -1.65 -0.92 7.91
CA GLN A 239 -3.07 -0.92 8.26
C GLN A 239 -3.33 -0.61 9.75
N CYS A 240 -4.20 0.36 9.99
CA CYS A 240 -4.50 0.89 11.32
C CYS A 240 -5.53 0.07 12.11
N PHE A 241 -6.37 -0.74 11.47
CA PHE A 241 -7.37 -1.57 12.17
C PHE A 241 -6.80 -2.95 12.53
N VAL A 242 -6.76 -3.26 13.81
CA VAL A 242 -6.36 -4.57 14.33
C VAL A 242 -7.56 -5.52 14.25
N ARG A 243 -7.44 -6.62 13.49
CA ARG A 243 -8.52 -7.60 13.34
C ARG A 243 -8.07 -9.00 13.74
N PRO A 244 -8.08 -9.35 15.05
CA PRO A 244 -7.70 -10.68 15.53
C PRO A 244 -8.62 -11.76 14.97
N THR A 245 -8.06 -12.93 14.66
CA THR A 245 -8.83 -14.06 14.07
C THR A 245 -9.94 -14.53 15.00
N GLU A 246 -9.66 -14.55 16.30
CA GLU A 246 -10.56 -14.92 17.39
C GLU A 246 -11.68 -13.89 17.68
N ALA A 247 -11.48 -12.62 17.33
CA ALA A 247 -12.35 -11.51 17.73
C ALA A 247 -12.81 -10.65 16.54
N LYS A 248 -13.02 -11.28 15.37
CA LYS A 248 -13.37 -10.59 14.11
C LYS A 248 -14.60 -9.67 14.26
N LYS A 249 -15.67 -10.17 14.88
CA LYS A 249 -16.93 -9.42 15.03
C LYS A 249 -16.75 -8.15 15.88
N ALA A 250 -16.07 -8.26 17.02
CA ALA A 250 -15.79 -7.13 17.90
C ALA A 250 -14.89 -6.08 17.21
N ALA A 251 -13.88 -6.52 16.45
CA ALA A 251 -13.01 -5.64 15.69
C ALA A 251 -13.78 -4.93 14.54
N ASP A 252 -14.68 -5.63 13.86
CA ASP A 252 -15.51 -5.05 12.80
C ASP A 252 -16.50 -4.02 13.38
N GLU A 253 -17.13 -4.32 14.51
CA GLU A 253 -18.01 -3.38 15.24
C GLU A 253 -17.25 -2.12 15.69
N ALA A 254 -16.04 -2.28 16.22
CA ALA A 254 -15.19 -1.14 16.61
C ALA A 254 -14.79 -0.29 15.40
N LYS A 255 -14.43 -0.91 14.27
CA LYS A 255 -14.15 -0.22 13.00
C LYS A 255 -15.36 0.61 12.53
N MET A 256 -16.57 0.06 12.63
CA MET A 256 -17.79 0.75 12.20
C MET A 256 -18.11 2.02 13.01
N ARG A 257 -17.56 2.18 14.23
CA ARG A 257 -17.68 3.44 15.00
C ARG A 257 -17.03 4.64 14.30
N PHE A 258 -16.05 4.39 13.43
CA PHE A 258 -15.34 5.41 12.67
C PHE A 258 -15.80 5.50 11.21
N ALA A 259 -16.70 4.59 10.78
CA ALA A 259 -17.12 4.50 9.40
C ALA A 259 -17.76 5.80 8.93
N HIS A 260 -17.23 6.32 7.83
CA HIS A 260 -17.85 7.41 7.11
C HIS A 260 -18.73 6.85 5.98
N ILE A 261 -19.92 7.42 5.77
CA ILE A 261 -20.90 6.95 4.77
C ILE A 261 -20.33 6.92 3.34
N ASP A 262 -19.51 7.92 3.00
CA ASP A 262 -18.85 8.01 1.69
C ASP A 262 -17.60 7.12 1.56
N GLY A 263 -17.19 6.37 2.59
CA GLY A 263 -16.19 5.29 2.47
C GLY A 263 -14.90 5.41 3.29
N ASP A 264 -13.88 4.68 2.84
CA ASP A 264 -12.73 4.29 3.64
C ASP A 264 -11.70 5.43 3.84
N HIS A 265 -11.45 6.29 2.85
CA HIS A 265 -10.49 7.40 3.00
C HIS A 265 -10.91 8.37 4.11
N LEU A 266 -12.20 8.70 4.16
CA LEU A 266 -12.76 9.54 5.23
C LEU A 266 -12.85 8.81 6.57
N THR A 267 -12.99 7.48 6.54
CA THR A 267 -12.87 6.66 7.75
C THR A 267 -11.46 6.74 8.34
N LEU A 268 -10.40 6.73 7.51
CA LEU A 268 -9.02 6.94 7.98
C LEU A 268 -8.85 8.33 8.61
N LEU A 269 -9.49 9.35 8.04
CA LEU A 269 -9.51 10.70 8.60
C LEU A 269 -10.18 10.72 9.99
N ASN A 270 -11.34 10.07 10.13
CA ASN A 270 -12.05 9.95 11.40
C ASN A 270 -11.19 9.28 12.48
N VAL A 271 -10.51 8.19 12.14
CA VAL A 271 -9.59 7.49 13.07
C VAL A 271 -8.46 8.40 13.50
N TYR A 272 -7.83 9.12 12.55
CA TYR A 272 -6.72 10.02 12.87
C TYR A 272 -7.17 11.17 13.78
N HIS A 273 -8.31 11.82 13.46
CA HIS A 273 -8.87 12.89 14.31
C HIS A 273 -9.21 12.38 15.71
N ALA A 274 -9.90 11.23 15.81
CA ALA A 274 -10.24 10.66 17.10
C ALA A 274 -9.00 10.32 17.94
N PHE A 275 -7.94 9.80 17.31
CA PHE A 275 -6.69 9.51 18.01
C PHE A 275 -6.02 10.76 18.59
N LYS A 276 -5.96 11.85 17.82
CA LYS A 276 -5.40 13.13 18.29
C LYS A 276 -6.26 13.78 19.38
N GLN A 277 -7.59 13.66 19.27
CA GLN A 277 -8.52 14.16 20.29
C GLN A 277 -8.42 13.37 21.61
N ASN A 278 -8.04 12.10 21.56
CA ASN A 278 -7.83 11.24 22.72
C ASN A 278 -6.36 11.23 23.19
N HIS A 279 -5.61 12.30 22.89
CA HIS A 279 -4.23 12.55 23.38
C HIS A 279 -3.27 11.38 23.15
N GLU A 280 -3.35 10.76 21.97
CA GLU A 280 -2.47 9.65 21.58
C GLU A 280 -2.48 8.48 22.59
N SER A 281 -3.64 8.23 23.23
CA SER A 281 -3.75 7.23 24.29
C SER A 281 -3.61 5.81 23.75
N VAL A 282 -2.66 5.06 24.34
CA VAL A 282 -2.46 3.64 24.08
C VAL A 282 -3.71 2.84 24.46
N GLN A 283 -4.34 3.17 25.59
CA GLN A 283 -5.55 2.49 26.07
C GLN A 283 -6.71 2.68 25.09
N TRP A 284 -6.90 3.92 24.60
CA TRP A 284 -7.94 4.20 23.60
C TRP A 284 -7.75 3.38 22.32
N CYS A 285 -6.50 3.19 21.89
CA CYS A 285 -6.21 2.32 20.74
C CYS A 285 -6.60 0.86 21.01
N TYR A 286 -6.30 0.32 22.20
CA TYR A 286 -6.70 -1.03 22.58
C TYR A 286 -8.23 -1.19 22.59
N ASP A 287 -8.95 -0.25 23.21
CA ASP A 287 -10.41 -0.30 23.36
C ASP A 287 -11.16 -0.22 22.01
N ASN A 288 -10.52 0.37 21.00
CA ASN A 288 -11.11 0.58 19.67
C ASN A 288 -10.49 -0.30 18.57
N PHE A 289 -9.68 -1.30 18.93
CA PHE A 289 -9.00 -2.18 17.96
C PHE A 289 -8.16 -1.41 16.94
N ILE A 290 -7.49 -0.34 17.38
CA ILE A 290 -6.62 0.50 16.56
C ILE A 290 -5.15 0.18 16.84
N ASN A 291 -4.35 0.13 15.79
CA ASN A 291 -2.92 -0.10 15.89
C ASN A 291 -2.21 1.20 16.26
N TYR A 292 -1.88 1.33 17.55
CA TYR A 292 -1.16 2.48 18.10
C TYR A 292 0.11 2.83 17.31
N ARG A 293 0.88 1.82 16.86
CA ARG A 293 2.14 2.06 16.14
C ARG A 293 1.90 2.66 14.76
N SER A 294 0.88 2.19 14.06
CA SER A 294 0.50 2.76 12.77
C SER A 294 0.11 4.23 12.93
N LEU A 295 -0.66 4.58 13.96
CA LEU A 295 -1.07 5.97 14.19
C LEU A 295 0.08 6.88 14.62
N MET A 296 0.97 6.41 15.49
CA MET A 296 2.18 7.17 15.83
C MET A 296 3.08 7.39 14.61
N SER A 297 3.21 6.38 13.76
CA SER A 297 3.93 6.52 12.49
C SER A 297 3.23 7.50 11.55
N ALA A 298 1.90 7.48 11.47
CA ALA A 298 1.14 8.40 10.64
C ALA A 298 1.31 9.84 11.14
N ASP A 299 1.29 10.07 12.45
CA ASP A 299 1.52 11.40 13.02
C ASP A 299 2.92 11.93 12.67
N ASN A 300 3.94 11.08 12.76
CA ASN A 300 5.31 11.45 12.34
C ASN A 300 5.39 11.76 10.83
N VAL A 301 4.79 10.93 9.97
CA VAL A 301 4.74 11.17 8.52
C VAL A 301 4.03 12.49 8.23
N ARG A 302 2.87 12.74 8.85
CA ARG A 302 2.11 13.98 8.68
C ARG A 302 2.94 15.21 9.06
N GLN A 303 3.67 15.15 10.18
CA GLN A 303 4.56 16.22 10.62
C GLN A 303 5.70 16.45 9.61
N GLN A 304 6.33 15.39 9.10
CA GLN A 304 7.37 15.51 8.07
C GLN A 304 6.83 16.14 6.78
N LEU A 305 5.69 15.66 6.29
CA LEU A 305 5.05 16.21 5.09
C LEU A 305 4.61 17.67 5.29
N SER A 306 4.14 18.04 6.49
CA SER A 306 3.77 19.44 6.78
C SER A 306 4.96 20.39 6.67
N ARG A 307 6.16 19.97 7.06
CA ARG A 307 7.39 20.77 6.92
C ARG A 307 7.76 20.98 5.45
N ILE A 308 7.50 19.99 4.59
CA ILE A 308 7.70 20.10 3.14
C ILE A 308 6.69 21.08 2.56
N MET A 309 5.41 21.00 2.97
CA MET A 309 4.39 21.98 2.56
C MET A 309 4.77 23.41 2.97
N ASP A 310 5.22 23.61 4.21
CA ASP A 310 5.64 24.93 4.69
C ASP A 310 6.86 25.46 3.88
N ARG A 311 7.80 24.59 3.48
CA ARG A 311 8.96 24.95 2.64
C ARG A 311 8.57 25.45 1.25
N PHE A 312 7.53 24.87 0.65
CA PHE A 312 7.02 25.27 -0.67
C PHE A 312 5.86 26.29 -0.58
N ASN A 313 5.64 26.88 0.60
CA ASN A 313 4.56 27.83 0.86
C ASN A 313 3.16 27.30 0.50
N LEU A 314 2.96 25.98 0.58
CA LEU A 314 1.67 25.36 0.34
C LEU A 314 0.75 25.56 1.57
N PRO A 315 -0.39 26.24 1.42
CA PRO A 315 -1.22 26.59 2.56
C PRO A 315 -1.93 25.37 3.13
N ARG A 316 -1.88 25.23 4.45
CA ARG A 316 -2.60 24.20 5.21
C ARG A 316 -3.99 24.72 5.60
N ARG A 317 -4.99 24.36 4.82
CA ARG A 317 -6.37 24.88 4.91
C ARG A 317 -7.36 23.76 5.24
N SER A 318 -8.41 24.15 5.94
CA SER A 318 -9.59 23.32 6.19
C SER A 318 -10.83 24.12 5.84
N THR A 319 -11.81 23.47 5.22
CA THR A 319 -13.14 24.05 5.00
C THR A 319 -13.89 24.02 6.34
N ASP A 320 -14.91 24.87 6.51
CA ASP A 320 -15.77 24.80 7.69
C ASP A 320 -16.44 23.42 7.78
N PHE A 321 -16.27 22.74 8.92
CA PHE A 321 -16.82 21.41 9.18
C PHE A 321 -18.36 21.39 9.12
N THR A 322 -19.02 22.51 9.42
CA THR A 322 -20.48 22.62 9.34
C THR A 322 -20.99 22.71 7.90
N SER A 323 -20.12 23.08 6.95
CA SER A 323 -20.47 23.12 5.54
C SER A 323 -20.50 21.71 4.95
N ARG A 324 -21.50 21.48 4.08
CA ARG A 324 -21.56 20.28 3.25
C ARG A 324 -20.31 20.12 2.37
N ASP A 325 -19.65 21.23 2.04
CA ASP A 325 -18.48 21.24 1.17
C ASP A 325 -17.24 20.62 1.82
N TYR A 326 -17.21 20.46 3.16
CA TYR A 326 -16.06 19.86 3.86
C TYR A 326 -15.69 18.49 3.28
N TYR A 327 -16.62 17.53 3.30
CA TYR A 327 -16.37 16.19 2.77
C TYR A 327 -16.33 16.15 1.23
N ILE A 328 -17.11 17.01 0.56
CA ILE A 328 -17.12 17.09 -0.91
C ILE A 328 -15.76 17.54 -1.43
N ASN A 329 -15.15 18.55 -0.81
CA ASN A 329 -13.85 19.08 -1.22
C ASN A 329 -12.75 18.04 -1.03
N ILE A 330 -12.76 17.31 0.10
CA ILE A 330 -11.81 16.22 0.34
C ILE A 330 -11.96 15.14 -0.76
N ARG A 331 -13.18 14.71 -1.06
CA ARG A 331 -13.44 13.68 -2.09
C ARG A 331 -13.02 14.14 -3.48
N LYS A 332 -13.23 15.42 -3.84
CA LYS A 332 -12.70 16.01 -5.09
C LYS A 332 -11.18 16.04 -5.11
N ALA A 333 -10.54 16.38 -3.99
CA ALA A 333 -9.08 16.35 -3.87
C ALA A 333 -8.53 14.93 -4.05
N LEU A 334 -9.20 13.87 -3.55
CA LEU A 334 -8.79 12.48 -3.83
C LEU A 334 -8.73 12.21 -5.33
N VAL A 335 -9.71 12.72 -6.10
CA VAL A 335 -9.78 12.54 -7.55
C VAL A 335 -8.56 13.16 -8.25
N THR A 336 -7.98 14.25 -7.76
CA THR A 336 -6.84 14.91 -8.45
C THR A 336 -5.59 14.02 -8.54
N GLY A 337 -5.42 13.08 -7.60
CA GLY A 337 -4.30 12.13 -7.59
C GLY A 337 -4.68 10.73 -8.08
N TYR A 338 -5.90 10.28 -7.77
CA TYR A 338 -6.34 8.89 -8.00
C TYR A 338 -7.39 8.74 -9.10
N PHE A 339 -7.52 9.71 -10.02
CA PHE A 339 -8.46 9.64 -11.13
C PHE A 339 -8.28 8.42 -12.05
N MET A 340 -7.08 7.82 -12.09
CA MET A 340 -6.81 6.58 -12.84
C MET A 340 -7.28 5.32 -12.10
N GLN A 341 -7.48 5.40 -10.79
CA GLN A 341 -7.86 4.29 -9.91
C GLN A 341 -9.35 4.40 -9.54
N VAL A 342 -10.17 4.25 -10.56
CA VAL A 342 -11.63 4.35 -10.45
C VAL A 342 -12.29 3.09 -11.01
N ALA A 343 -13.41 2.69 -10.40
CA ALA A 343 -14.23 1.61 -10.90
C ALA A 343 -15.71 2.02 -10.95
N HIS A 344 -16.42 1.49 -11.95
CA HIS A 344 -17.84 1.70 -12.19
C HIS A 344 -18.63 0.44 -11.85
N LEU A 345 -19.78 0.59 -11.20
CA LEU A 345 -20.69 -0.50 -10.86
C LEU A 345 -21.51 -0.91 -12.09
N GLU A 346 -21.31 -2.12 -12.58
CA GLU A 346 -22.11 -2.66 -13.67
C GLU A 346 -23.46 -3.18 -13.14
N ARG A 347 -24.47 -3.24 -14.03
CA ARG A 347 -25.83 -3.75 -13.69
C ARG A 347 -25.90 -5.11 -13.01
N THR A 348 -24.91 -5.97 -13.26
CA THR A 348 -24.84 -7.31 -12.65
C THR A 348 -24.24 -7.30 -11.23
N GLY A 349 -23.85 -6.12 -10.73
CA GLY A 349 -23.41 -5.91 -9.35
C GLY A 349 -21.91 -6.12 -9.10
N HIS A 350 -21.10 -6.37 -10.13
CA HIS A 350 -19.64 -6.31 -10.05
C HIS A 350 -19.14 -4.93 -10.49
N TYR A 351 -17.89 -4.61 -10.15
CA TYR A 351 -17.24 -3.38 -10.59
C TYR A 351 -16.32 -3.65 -11.78
N LEU A 352 -16.18 -2.65 -12.65
CA LEU A 352 -15.26 -2.64 -13.76
C LEU A 352 -14.32 -1.43 -13.64
N THR A 353 -13.01 -1.64 -13.63
CA THR A 353 -12.05 -0.54 -13.58
C THR A 353 -12.09 0.28 -14.88
N VAL A 354 -12.00 1.61 -14.76
CA VAL A 354 -12.03 2.50 -15.92
C VAL A 354 -10.84 2.25 -16.84
N LYS A 355 -11.07 2.30 -18.16
CA LYS A 355 -10.12 1.99 -19.25
C LYS A 355 -9.56 0.56 -19.27
N ASP A 356 -9.01 0.04 -18.17
CA ASP A 356 -8.36 -1.27 -18.11
C ASP A 356 -9.35 -2.45 -18.03
N ASN A 357 -10.63 -2.17 -17.78
CA ASN A 357 -11.74 -3.13 -17.79
C ASN A 357 -11.49 -4.39 -16.92
N GLN A 358 -10.87 -4.21 -15.76
CA GLN A 358 -10.67 -5.31 -14.81
C GLN A 358 -11.93 -5.50 -13.98
N VAL A 359 -12.43 -6.73 -13.95
CA VAL A 359 -13.56 -7.10 -13.09
C VAL A 359 -13.07 -7.19 -11.65
N VAL A 360 -13.63 -6.36 -10.78
CA VAL A 360 -13.24 -6.23 -9.37
C VAL A 360 -14.45 -6.22 -8.44
N GLN A 361 -14.19 -6.43 -7.16
CA GLN A 361 -15.18 -6.30 -6.08
C GLN A 361 -14.61 -5.39 -4.99
N LEU A 362 -15.49 -4.74 -4.22
CA LEU A 362 -15.05 -4.03 -3.02
C LEU A 362 -14.42 -5.03 -2.05
N HIS A 363 -13.24 -4.70 -1.53
CA HIS A 363 -12.56 -5.56 -0.57
C HIS A 363 -13.44 -5.74 0.69
N PRO A 364 -13.56 -6.94 1.27
CA PRO A 364 -14.44 -7.20 2.43
C PRO A 364 -14.12 -6.38 3.69
N SER A 365 -12.98 -5.68 3.71
CA SER A 365 -12.61 -4.78 4.80
C SER A 365 -13.20 -3.38 4.68
N THR A 366 -13.84 -3.03 3.55
CA THR A 366 -14.45 -1.71 3.36
C THR A 366 -15.55 -1.45 4.39
N VAL A 367 -15.79 -0.17 4.71
CA VAL A 367 -16.91 0.25 5.56
C VAL A 367 -18.19 0.55 4.78
N LEU A 368 -18.12 0.59 3.45
CA LEU A 368 -19.27 0.87 2.61
C LEU A 368 -20.34 -0.24 2.80
N ASP A 369 -21.51 0.17 3.25
CA ASP A 369 -22.69 -0.69 3.46
C ASP A 369 -23.53 -0.87 2.19
N HIS A 370 -23.28 -0.03 1.18
CA HIS A 370 -23.89 -0.06 -0.14
C HIS A 370 -22.80 -0.10 -1.23
N LYS A 371 -23.22 -0.20 -2.49
CA LYS A 371 -22.33 -0.15 -3.65
C LYS A 371 -22.52 1.17 -4.39
N PRO A 372 -21.64 2.17 -4.20
CA PRO A 372 -21.68 3.40 -5.00
C PRO A 372 -21.54 3.10 -6.49
N GLU A 373 -22.21 3.85 -7.35
CA GLU A 373 -22.07 3.68 -8.81
C GLU A 373 -20.61 3.89 -9.27
N TRP A 374 -19.91 4.84 -8.65
CA TRP A 374 -18.52 5.16 -8.94
C TRP A 374 -17.71 5.16 -7.66
N VAL A 375 -16.60 4.41 -7.67
CA VAL A 375 -15.70 4.30 -6.53
C VAL A 375 -14.28 4.63 -6.95
N LEU A 376 -13.63 5.46 -6.15
CA LEU A 376 -12.19 5.68 -6.19
C LEU A 376 -11.52 4.72 -5.20
N TYR A 377 -10.44 4.06 -5.58
CA TYR A 377 -9.74 3.10 -4.73
C TYR A 377 -8.25 3.41 -4.60
N ASN A 378 -7.65 3.09 -3.45
CA ASN A 378 -6.21 3.27 -3.22
C ASN A 378 -5.37 2.09 -3.71
N GLU A 379 -5.85 0.86 -3.52
CA GLU A 379 -5.05 -0.35 -3.75
C GLU A 379 -5.82 -1.41 -4.53
N PHE A 380 -5.15 -2.02 -5.51
CA PHE A 380 -5.63 -3.21 -6.19
C PHE A 380 -5.03 -4.46 -5.54
N VAL A 381 -5.88 -5.38 -5.09
CA VAL A 381 -5.47 -6.60 -4.39
C VAL A 381 -5.79 -7.81 -5.25
N LEU A 382 -4.75 -8.43 -5.79
CA LEU A 382 -4.87 -9.61 -6.65
C LEU A 382 -4.83 -10.89 -5.79
N THR A 383 -5.95 -11.61 -5.77
CA THR A 383 -6.09 -12.94 -5.15
C THR A 383 -6.82 -13.88 -6.11
N THR A 384 -7.52 -14.92 -5.63
CA THR A 384 -8.46 -15.70 -6.45
C THR A 384 -9.54 -14.84 -7.08
N LYS A 385 -9.95 -13.76 -6.40
CA LYS A 385 -10.77 -12.68 -6.97
C LYS A 385 -9.97 -11.38 -6.89
N ASN A 386 -10.22 -10.47 -7.82
CA ASN A 386 -9.64 -9.14 -7.76
C ASN A 386 -10.48 -8.27 -6.84
N TYR A 387 -9.82 -7.61 -5.89
CA TYR A 387 -10.46 -6.66 -4.99
C TYR A 387 -9.84 -5.28 -5.13
N ILE A 388 -10.66 -4.27 -4.93
CA ILE A 388 -10.21 -2.89 -4.73
C ILE A 388 -10.37 -2.54 -3.25
N ARG A 389 -9.31 -2.02 -2.63
CA ARG A 389 -9.23 -1.75 -1.19
C ARG A 389 -9.05 -0.27 -0.92
N THR A 390 -9.65 0.17 0.19
CA THR A 390 -9.79 1.58 0.58
C THR A 390 -10.57 2.35 -0.49
N CYS A 391 -11.89 2.18 -0.48
CA CYS A 391 -12.81 2.70 -1.50
C CYS A 391 -13.59 3.91 -0.99
N THR A 392 -13.80 4.90 -1.85
CA THR A 392 -14.60 6.09 -1.56
C THR A 392 -15.57 6.39 -2.69
N ASP A 393 -16.81 6.72 -2.33
CA ASP A 393 -17.83 7.19 -3.26
C ASP A 393 -17.37 8.49 -3.92
N ILE A 394 -17.45 8.55 -5.25
CA ILE A 394 -17.17 9.76 -6.03
C ILE A 394 -18.28 10.02 -7.03
N LYS A 395 -18.40 11.27 -7.48
CA LYS A 395 -19.33 11.61 -8.55
C LYS A 395 -18.64 11.64 -9.92
N PRO A 396 -19.25 11.07 -10.96
CA PRO A 396 -18.64 11.01 -12.29
C PRO A 396 -18.40 12.38 -12.91
N GLU A 397 -19.19 13.41 -12.57
CA GLU A 397 -18.94 14.77 -13.05
C GLU A 397 -17.60 15.37 -12.56
N TRP A 398 -17.03 14.85 -11.48
CA TRP A 398 -15.72 15.28 -10.99
C TRP A 398 -14.60 14.73 -11.88
N LEU A 399 -14.77 13.53 -12.43
CA LEU A 399 -13.78 12.88 -13.28
C LEU A 399 -13.54 13.68 -14.56
N VAL A 400 -14.62 14.10 -15.22
CA VAL A 400 -14.55 14.91 -16.45
C VAL A 400 -14.08 16.34 -16.21
N LYS A 401 -14.32 16.91 -15.02
CA LYS A 401 -13.90 18.27 -14.68
C LYS A 401 -12.45 18.35 -14.20
N ILE A 402 -12.01 17.36 -13.43
CA ILE A 402 -10.71 17.38 -12.75
C ILE A 402 -9.63 16.73 -13.62
N ALA A 403 -9.96 15.66 -14.35
CA ALA A 403 -9.01 14.92 -15.17
C ALA A 403 -9.53 14.70 -16.61
N PRO A 404 -9.91 15.76 -17.36
CA PRO A 404 -10.48 15.63 -18.70
C PRO A 404 -9.53 14.92 -19.68
N GLN A 405 -8.21 15.12 -19.54
CA GLN A 405 -7.21 14.47 -20.40
C GLN A 405 -7.24 12.94 -20.27
N TYR A 406 -7.45 12.43 -19.05
CA TYR A 406 -7.61 10.99 -18.83
C TYR A 406 -9.02 10.53 -19.23
N TYR A 407 -10.06 11.29 -18.89
CA TYR A 407 -11.45 11.00 -19.26
C TYR A 407 -11.83 11.56 -20.63
N ASP A 408 -10.93 11.40 -21.61
CA ASP A 408 -11.19 11.74 -23.01
C ASP A 408 -12.00 10.62 -23.68
N MET A 409 -13.23 10.98 -24.09
CA MET A 409 -14.19 10.04 -24.69
C MET A 409 -13.76 9.55 -26.08
N SER A 410 -12.82 10.22 -26.75
CA SER A 410 -12.29 9.79 -28.05
C SER A 410 -11.51 8.47 -27.95
N ASN A 411 -10.76 8.30 -26.85
CA ASN A 411 -9.94 7.12 -26.58
C ASN A 411 -10.53 6.17 -25.52
N PHE A 412 -11.63 6.56 -24.87
CA PHE A 412 -12.26 5.75 -23.83
C PHE A 412 -12.97 4.51 -24.43
N PRO A 413 -12.76 3.29 -23.89
CA PRO A 413 -13.40 2.07 -24.40
C PRO A 413 -14.92 2.07 -24.19
N GLN A 414 -15.64 1.35 -25.04
CA GLN A 414 -17.11 1.26 -24.94
C GLN A 414 -17.54 0.41 -23.74
N CYS A 415 -18.23 1.01 -22.76
CA CYS A 415 -18.77 0.36 -21.56
C CYS A 415 -19.91 1.19 -20.94
N GLU A 416 -20.53 0.73 -19.83
CA GLU A 416 -21.56 1.51 -19.10
C GLU A 416 -21.01 2.83 -18.57
N ALA A 417 -19.79 2.83 -18.02
CA ALA A 417 -19.09 4.02 -17.56
C ALA A 417 -19.01 5.10 -18.65
N LYS A 418 -18.57 4.76 -19.87
CA LYS A 418 -18.50 5.70 -21.00
C LYS A 418 -19.85 6.32 -21.33
N ARG A 419 -20.91 5.50 -21.41
CA ARG A 419 -22.27 5.98 -21.71
C ARG A 419 -22.78 6.98 -20.67
N GLN A 420 -22.43 6.81 -19.40
CA GLN A 420 -22.80 7.76 -18.35
C GLN A 420 -21.98 9.06 -18.47
N LEU A 421 -20.68 8.95 -18.75
CA LEU A 421 -19.80 10.12 -18.96
C LEU A 421 -20.23 10.93 -20.18
N ASP A 422 -20.56 10.30 -21.31
CA ASP A 422 -21.06 10.98 -22.51
C ASP A 422 -22.33 11.81 -22.22
N ARG A 423 -23.27 11.23 -21.45
CA ARG A 423 -24.49 11.95 -21.03
C ARG A 423 -24.19 13.14 -20.14
N ILE A 424 -23.20 13.03 -19.25
CA ILE A 424 -22.76 14.11 -18.37
C ILE A 424 -22.11 15.22 -19.19
N ILE A 425 -21.21 14.89 -20.11
CA ILE A 425 -20.51 15.85 -20.97
C ILE A 425 -21.52 16.60 -21.85
N ALA A 426 -22.45 15.90 -22.49
CA ALA A 426 -23.50 16.53 -23.30
C ALA A 426 -24.38 17.48 -22.47
N LYS A 427 -24.68 17.11 -21.22
CA LYS A 427 -25.46 17.95 -20.29
C LYS A 427 -24.67 19.17 -19.77
N LEU A 428 -23.35 19.06 -19.63
CA LEU A 428 -22.51 20.19 -19.25
C LEU A 428 -22.42 21.21 -20.39
N GLN A 429 -22.22 20.73 -21.62
CA GLN A 429 -22.20 21.59 -22.81
C GLN A 429 -23.55 22.30 -23.01
N SER A 430 -24.68 21.60 -22.89
CA SER A 430 -26.00 22.24 -23.06
C SER A 430 -26.31 23.31 -22.01
N LYS A 431 -25.79 23.18 -20.79
CA LYS A 431 -25.91 24.19 -19.75
C LYS A 431 -25.06 25.43 -20.02
N GLU A 432 -23.85 25.26 -20.54
CA GLU A 432 -23.01 26.40 -20.95
C GLU A 432 -23.70 27.21 -22.06
N TYR A 433 -24.26 26.54 -23.08
CA TYR A 433 -25.03 27.21 -24.14
C TYR A 433 -26.32 27.91 -23.68
N SER A 434 -26.86 27.57 -22.50
CA SER A 434 -28.08 28.21 -21.96
C SER A 434 -27.77 29.40 -21.04
N GLN A 435 -26.50 29.62 -20.69
CA GLN A 435 -26.05 30.75 -19.86
C GLN A 435 -25.47 31.91 -20.67
N TYR A 436 -25.24 31.69 -21.97
CA TYR A 436 -25.03 32.72 -22.99
C TYR A 436 -26.35 33.01 -23.71
#